data_AF-A0A7X8CN70-F1
#
_entry.id   AF-A0A7X8CN70-F1
#
_cell.length_a   1.000
_cell.length_b   1.000
_cell.length_c   1.000
_cell.angle_alpha   90.00
_cell.angle_beta   90.00
_cell.angle_gamma   90.00
#
_symmetry.space_group_name_H-M   'P 1'
#
loop_
_entity.id
_entity.type
_entity.pdbx_description
1 polymer ?
#
loop_
_entity_poly.entity_id
_entity_poly.type
_entity_poly.pdbx_seq_one_letter_code
_entity_poly.pdbx_strand_id
1 'polypeptide(L)' 'MIRFEKQLLLSIFCTFFLFLFFKSTALSCTTFIVTPGATIDGSMIVAHSDDNHLIDQRIIYVPAM' A
#
# COMPACT_ATOMS: atom_id res chain seq x y z
N MET A 1 41.05 -18.41 12.01
CA MET A 1 40.29 -17.14 12.10
C MET A 1 39.82 -16.63 10.73
N ILE A 2 40.70 -16.55 9.72
CA ILE A 2 40.41 -16.02 8.36
C ILE A 2 39.23 -16.70 7.61
N ARG A 3 38.99 -18.01 7.84
CA ARG A 3 37.88 -18.75 7.19
C ARG A 3 36.50 -18.38 7.75
N PHE A 4 36.41 -17.99 9.02
CA PHE A 4 35.16 -17.58 9.68
C PHE A 4 34.73 -16.18 9.22
N GLU A 5 35.68 -15.25 9.10
CA GLU A 5 35.41 -13.88 8.62
C GLU A 5 34.87 -13.86 7.18
N LYS A 6 35.42 -14.70 6.29
CA LYS A 6 34.92 -14.82 4.90
C LYS A 6 33.51 -15.40 4.83
N GLN A 7 33.18 -16.37 5.69
CA GLN A 7 31.84 -16.93 5.77
C GLN A 7 30.82 -15.93 6.33
N LEU A 8 31.23 -15.12 7.31
CA LEU A 8 30.41 -14.04 7.85
C LEU A 8 30.13 -12.96 6.79
N LEU A 9 31.15 -12.54 6.04
CA LEU A 9 31.00 -11.58 4.95
C LEU A 9 30.09 -12.12 3.83
N LEU A 10 30.25 -13.40 3.45
CA LEU A 10 29.39 -14.04 2.47
C LEU A 10 27.93 -14.11 2.98
N SER A 11 27.73 -14.44 4.25
CA SER A 11 26.40 -14.47 4.87
C SER A 11 25.74 -13.09 4.84
N ILE A 12 26.47 -12.03 5.23
CA ILE A 12 25.97 -10.65 5.22
C ILE A 12 25.59 -10.24 3.79
N PHE A 13 26.46 -10.54 2.81
CA PHE A 13 26.20 -10.27 1.41
C PHE A 13 24.95 -11.00 0.91
N CYS A 14 24.81 -12.29 1.22
CA CYS A 14 23.62 -13.06 0.87
C CYS A 14 22.35 -12.50 1.52
N THR A 15 22.39 -12.15 2.81
CA THR A 15 21.23 -11.57 3.50
C THR A 15 20.85 -10.20 2.96
N PHE A 16 21.82 -9.37 2.59
CA PHE A 16 21.60 -8.07 1.96
C PHE A 16 20.91 -8.23 0.60
N PHE A 17 21.41 -9.13 -0.24
CA PHE A 17 20.78 -9.40 -1.54
C PHE A 17 19.39 -10.02 -1.41
N LEU A 18 19.16 -10.90 -0.43
CA LEU A 18 17.83 -11.45 -0.14
C LEU A 18 16.84 -10.36 0.30
N PHE A 19 17.28 -9.37 1.09
CA PHE A 19 16.44 -8.27 1.53
C PHE A 19 16.00 -7.36 0.38
N LEU A 20 16.82 -7.20 -0.68
CA LEU A 20 16.46 -6.38 -1.85
C LEU A 20 15.26 -6.92 -2.65
N PHE A 21 14.94 -8.21 -2.53
CA PHE A 21 13.79 -8.83 -3.19
C PHE A 21 12.49 -8.72 -2.38
N PHE A 22 12.53 -8.24 -1.14
CA PHE A 22 11.33 -7.92 -0.39
C PHE A 22 10.71 -6.62 -0.92
N LYS A 23 9.78 -6.77 -1.88
CA LYS A 23 8.90 -5.69 -2.30
C LYS A 23 7.66 -5.68 -1.41
N SER A 24 7.45 -4.59 -0.68
CA SER A 24 6.15 -4.35 -0.04
C SER A 24 5.12 -4.01 -1.12
N THR A 25 4.02 -4.76 -1.16
CA THR A 25 2.85 -4.39 -1.97
C THR A 25 2.18 -3.18 -1.31
N ALA A 26 2.49 -1.98 -1.78
CA ALA A 26 1.83 -0.77 -1.32
C ALA A 26 0.49 -0.63 -2.04
N LEU A 27 -0.59 -0.51 -1.25
CA LEU A 27 -1.89 -0.07 -1.77
C LEU A 27 -1.76 1.43 -2.06
N SER A 28 -1.91 1.81 -3.34
CA SER A 28 -1.93 3.22 -3.75
C SER A 28 -3.36 3.74 -3.65
N CYS A 29 -3.50 4.97 -3.18
CA CYS A 29 -4.76 5.68 -3.19
C CYS A 29 -4.55 7.18 -2.97
N THR A 30 -5.51 7.98 -3.41
CA THR A 30 -5.63 9.40 -3.08
C THR A 30 -6.98 9.65 -2.43
N THR A 31 -6.97 10.29 -1.26
CA THR A 31 -8.20 10.70 -0.55
C THR A 31 -8.34 12.20 -0.60
N PHE A 32 -9.57 12.69 -0.80
CA PHE A 32 -9.89 14.09 -0.58
C PHE A 32 -11.20 14.25 0.17
N ILE A 33 -11.27 15.33 0.93
CA ILE A 33 -12.42 15.71 1.74
C ILE A 33 -12.78 17.13 1.35
N VAL A 34 -14.04 17.35 0.97
CA VAL A 34 -14.61 18.67 0.76
C VAL A 34 -15.64 18.91 1.85
N THR A 35 -15.38 19.91 2.68
CA THR A 35 -16.29 20.29 3.76
C THR A 35 -17.49 21.06 3.21
N PRO A 36 -18.62 21.10 3.94
CA PRO A 36 -19.81 21.84 3.50
C PRO A 36 -19.53 23.28 3.04
N GLY A 37 -18.69 24.03 3.77
CA GLY A 37 -18.32 25.40 3.41
C GLY A 37 -17.42 25.53 2.17
N ALA A 38 -16.90 24.42 1.64
CA ALA A 38 -16.08 24.36 0.43
C ALA A 38 -16.85 23.76 -0.78
N THR A 39 -18.13 23.43 -0.61
CA THR A 39 -19.02 22.97 -1.71
C THR A 39 -20.05 24.04 -2.05
N ILE A 40 -20.59 24.02 -3.27
CA ILE A 40 -21.59 25.01 -3.71
C ILE A 40 -22.98 24.74 -3.13
N ASP A 41 -23.27 23.48 -2.79
CA ASP A 41 -24.57 22.99 -2.33
C ASP A 41 -24.61 22.70 -0.82
N GLY A 42 -23.49 22.91 -0.11
CA GLY A 42 -23.37 22.63 1.31
C GLY A 42 -23.24 21.14 1.65
N SER A 43 -23.05 20.26 0.66
CA SER A 43 -22.82 18.83 0.89
C SER A 43 -21.44 18.57 1.49
N MET A 44 -21.29 17.43 2.18
CA MET A 44 -19.96 16.90 2.52
C MET A 44 -19.59 15.85 1.47
N ILE A 45 -18.37 15.96 0.92
CA ILE A 45 -17.83 14.97 -0.01
C ILE A 45 -16.63 14.29 0.63
N VAL A 46 -16.68 12.96 0.71
CA VAL A 46 -15.55 12.11 1.06
C VAL A 46 -15.33 11.17 -0.12
N ALA A 47 -14.15 11.23 -0.72
CA ALA A 47 -13.82 10.46 -1.91
C ALA A 47 -12.42 9.85 -1.79
N HIS A 48 -12.23 8.72 -2.47
CA HIS A 48 -11.03 7.91 -2.42
C HIS A 48 -10.80 7.24 -3.78
N SER A 49 -9.58 7.30 -4.33
CA SER A 49 -9.21 6.52 -5.52
C SER A 49 -8.83 5.10 -5.11
N ASP A 50 -9.50 4.11 -5.68
CA ASP A 50 -9.18 2.69 -5.49
C ASP A 50 -8.24 2.24 -6.62
N ASP A 51 -6.95 2.53 -6.46
CA ASP A 51 -5.92 2.25 -7.46
C ASP A 51 -5.51 0.76 -7.39
N ASN A 52 -6.35 -0.12 -7.93
CA ASN A 52 -6.07 -1.55 -8.02
C ASN A 52 -5.91 -2.03 -9.48
N HIS A 53 -5.29 -3.20 -9.66
CA HIS A 53 -5.06 -3.79 -10.98
C HIS A 53 -6.22 -4.67 -11.47
N LEU A 54 -7.17 -5.02 -10.59
CA LEU A 54 -8.12 -6.11 -10.84
C LEU A 54 -9.43 -5.68 -11.53
N ILE A 55 -9.70 -4.36 -11.64
CA ILE A 55 -10.78 -3.75 -12.45
C ILE A 55 -12.14 -4.50 -12.38
N ASP A 56 -12.55 -4.94 -11.18
CA ASP A 56 -13.85 -5.57 -10.93
C ASP A 56 -14.57 -4.86 -9.76
N GLN A 57 -14.85 -3.57 -9.93
CA GLN A 57 -15.58 -2.78 -8.94
C GLN A 57 -17.07 -3.12 -8.96
N ARG A 58 -17.63 -3.46 -7.80
CA ARG A 58 -19.04 -3.81 -7.63
C ARG A 58 -19.66 -3.01 -6.49
N ILE A 59 -20.91 -2.61 -6.67
CA ILE A 59 -21.73 -2.01 -5.61
C ILE A 59 -22.70 -3.08 -5.13
N ILE A 60 -22.59 -3.47 -3.86
CA ILE A 60 -23.38 -4.56 -3.26
C ILE A 60 -24.14 -3.99 -2.07
N TYR A 61 -25.46 -4.22 -2.04
CA TYR A 61 -26.30 -3.92 -0.87
C TYR A 61 -26.30 -5.10 0.09
N VAL A 62 -25.90 -4.87 1.34
CA VAL A 62 -25.90 -5.88 2.41
C VAL A 62 -27.01 -5.53 3.40
N PRO A 63 -28.09 -6.33 3.52
CA PRO A 63 -29.19 -6.05 4.43
C PRO A 63 -28.80 -6.32 5.89
N ALA A 64 -29.51 -5.69 6.83
CA ALA A 64 -29.41 -6.03 8.24
C ALA A 64 -29.98 -7.45 8.50
N MET A 65 -29.45 -8.13 9.51
CA MET A 65 -29.98 -9.39 10.04
C MET A 65 -31.17 -9.16 10.98
#